data_AF-X1V415-F1
#
_entry.id   AF-X1V415-F1
#
_cell.length_a   1.000
_cell.length_b   1.000
_cell.length_c   1.000
_cell.angle_alpha   90.00
_cell.angle_beta   90.00
_cell.angle_gamma   90.00
#
_symmetry.space_group_name_H-M   'P 1'
#
loop_
_entity.id
_entity.type
_entity.pdbx_description
1 polymer ?
#
loop_
_entity_poly.entity_id
_entity_poly.type
_entity_poly.pdbx_seq_one_letter_code
_entity_poly.pdbx_strand_id
1 'polypeptide(L)' 'MEAEVKVALHTLKELRVKGKIATLRRARKSHKCNHCGLLIEKGEEHYCVYTGGAGLYNLKFPDRVHRECITDYLNTGGK' A
#
# COMPACT_ATOMS: atom_id res chain seq x y z
N MET A 1 1.37 17.66 -15.77
CA MET A 1 1.07 17.81 -14.33
C MET A 1 0.86 16.48 -13.61
N GLU A 2 0.37 15.41 -14.24
CA GLU A 2 0.17 14.11 -13.56
C GLU A 2 1.46 13.33 -13.22
N ALA A 3 2.57 13.64 -13.90
CA ALA A 3 3.86 12.98 -13.69
C ALA A 3 4.55 13.38 -12.37
N GLU A 4 4.41 14.63 -11.94
CA GLU A 4 5.06 15.13 -10.72
C GLU A 4 4.42 14.57 -9.45
N VAL A 5 3.10 14.33 -9.48
CA VAL A 5 2.36 13.68 -8.39
C VAL A 5 2.77 12.21 -8.24
N LYS A 6 3.00 11.49 -9.35
CA LYS A 6 3.50 10.09 -9.33
C LYS A 6 4.91 9.99 -8.73
N VAL A 7 5.79 10.94 -9.03
CA VAL A 7 7.17 10.97 -8.52
C VAL A 7 7.20 11.24 -7.02
N ALA A 8 6.38 12.17 -6.51
CA ALA A 8 6.27 12.41 -5.08
C ALA A 8 5.72 11.19 -4.33
N LEU A 9 4.70 10.52 -4.88
CA LEU A 9 4.14 9.28 -4.30
C LEU A 9 5.22 8.20 -4.12
N HIS A 10 6.13 8.09 -5.08
CA HIS A 10 7.18 7.10 -5.12
C HIS A 10 8.29 7.31 -4.07
N THR A 11 8.48 8.53 -3.56
CA THR A 11 9.50 8.83 -2.53
C THR A 11 8.90 8.98 -1.13
N LEU A 12 7.57 9.09 -1.03
CA LEU A 12 6.87 9.24 0.23
C LEU A 12 6.83 7.92 1.01
N LYS A 13 7.50 7.93 2.17
CA LYS A 13 7.48 6.82 3.13
C LYS A 13 6.06 6.53 3.66
N GLU A 14 5.17 7.51 3.60
CA GLU A 14 3.79 7.39 4.07
C GLU A 14 2.83 8.20 3.19
N LEU A 15 1.68 7.63 2.86
CA LEU A 15 0.59 8.26 2.14
C LEU A 15 -0.66 8.22 3.01
N ARG A 16 -1.41 9.31 3.09
CA ARG A 16 -2.67 9.37 3.85
C ARG A 16 -3.81 9.78 2.93
N VAL A 17 -4.77 8.89 2.72
CA VAL A 17 -5.89 9.12 1.79
C VAL A 17 -7.16 8.50 2.36
N LYS A 18 -8.25 9.28 2.45
CA LYS A 18 -9.60 8.81 2.83
C LYS A 18 -9.63 7.92 4.11
N GLY A 19 -8.90 8.30 5.15
CA GLY A 19 -8.82 7.54 6.40
C GLY A 19 -7.92 6.29 6.35
N LYS A 20 -7.20 6.08 5.24
CA LYS A 20 -6.17 5.05 5.08
C LYS A 20 -4.77 5.66 5.20
N ILE A 21 -3.87 4.94 5.83
CA ILE A 21 -2.44 5.26 5.96
C ILE A 21 -1.66 4.17 5.26
N ALA A 22 -0.97 4.48 4.17
CA ALA A 22 -0.12 3.54 3.46
C ALA A 22 1.35 3.83 3.74
N THR A 23 2.06 2.91 4.37
CA THR A 23 3.49 3.06 4.72
C THR A 23 4.35 2.18 3.82
N LEU A 24 5.37 2.75 3.20
CA LEU A 24 6.33 2.02 2.36
C LEU A 24 7.24 1.14 3.23
N ARG A 25 7.33 -0.14 2.89
CA ARG A 25 8.10 -1.15 3.62
C ARG A 25 8.77 -2.10 2.65
N ARG A 26 9.93 -2.63 3.05
CA ARG A 26 10.60 -3.71 2.32
C ARG A 26 10.13 -5.07 2.84
N ALA A 27 9.71 -5.95 1.93
CA ALA A 27 9.21 -7.27 2.25
C ALA A 27 10.33 -8.16 2.82
N ARG A 28 10.17 -8.65 4.05
CA ARG A 28 11.10 -9.62 4.66
C ARG A 28 10.81 -11.06 4.23
N LYS A 29 9.60 -11.31 3.75
CA LYS A 29 9.10 -12.58 3.20
C LYS A 29 8.11 -12.26 2.08
N SER A 30 7.82 -13.23 1.23
CA SER A 30 6.86 -13.04 0.15
C SER A 30 5.45 -12.82 0.71
N HIS A 31 4.72 -11.91 0.09
CA HIS A 31 3.36 -11.55 0.48
C HIS A 31 2.44 -11.55 -0.74
N LYS A 32 1.16 -11.84 -0.55
CA LYS A 32 0.18 -11.62 -1.61
C LYS A 32 -0.24 -10.16 -1.62
N CYS A 33 -0.29 -9.53 -2.79
CA CYS A 33 -0.86 -8.21 -2.95
C CYS A 33 -2.38 -8.26 -2.83
N ASN A 34 -2.95 -7.43 -1.96
CA ASN A 34 -4.39 -7.33 -1.75
C ASN A 34 -5.13 -6.70 -2.94
N HIS A 35 -4.43 -6.00 -3.84
CA HIS A 35 -5.02 -5.37 -5.01
C HIS A 35 -5.01 -6.29 -6.25
N CYS A 36 -3.83 -6.65 -6.75
CA CYS A 36 -3.69 -7.46 -7.98
C CYS A 36 -3.67 -8.97 -7.73
N GLY A 37 -3.52 -9.41 -6.48
CA GLY A 37 -3.43 -10.83 -6.12
C GLY A 37 -2.08 -11.50 -6.42
N LEU A 38 -1.14 -10.80 -7.05
CA LEU A 38 0.20 -11.30 -7.35
C LEU A 38 1.11 -11.31 -6.11
N LEU A 39 2.24 -11.99 -6.20
CA LEU A 39 3.23 -12.05 -5.13
C LEU A 39 4.08 -10.78 -5.11
N ILE A 40 4.26 -10.21 -3.92
CA ILE A 40 5.30 -9.27 -3.55
C ILE A 40 6.49 -10.11 -3.11
N GLU A 41 7.60 -10.02 -3.83
CA GLU A 41 8.76 -10.85 -3.56
C GLU A 41 9.54 -10.42 -2.32
N LYS A 42 10.31 -11.35 -1.74
CA LYS A 42 11.20 -11.00 -0.63
C LYS A 42 12.25 -10.01 -1.12
N GLY A 43 12.38 -8.89 -0.41
CA GLY A 43 13.28 -7.80 -0.78
C GLY A 43 12.63 -6.73 -1.64
N GLU A 44 11.39 -6.92 -2.09
CA GLU A 44 10.63 -5.92 -2.84
C GLU A 44 10.01 -4.86 -1.92
N GLU A 45 9.86 -3.64 -2.43
CA GLU A 45 9.18 -2.54 -1.74
C GLU A 45 7.67 -2.59 -2.01
N HIS A 46 6.90 -2.53 -0.93
CA HIS A 46 5.43 -2.53 -0.98
C HIS A 46 4.87 -1.58 0.07
N TYR A 47 3.62 -1.18 -0.10
CA TYR A 47 2.90 -0.41 0.89
C TYR A 47 2.13 -1.33 1.83
N CYS A 48 2.24 -1.08 3.13
CA CYS A 48 1.31 -1.57 4.14
C CYS A 48 0.22 -0.53 4.33
N VAL A 49 -1.01 -0.85 3.97
CA VAL A 49 -2.16 0.05 4.11
C VAL A 49 -2.94 -0.29 5.37
N TYR A 50 -3.08 0.71 6.22
CA TYR A 50 -3.82 0.70 7.47
C TYR A 50 -5.11 1.51 7.28
N THR A 51 -6.27 0.90 7.49
CA THR A 51 -7.58 1.55 7.37
C THR A 51 -8.09 1.92 8.76
N GLY A 52 -8.27 3.22 9.00
CA GLY A 52 -8.90 3.73 10.22
C GLY A 52 -10.33 3.21 10.36
N GLY A 53 -10.73 2.80 11.56
CA GLY A 53 -12.07 2.27 11.84
C GLY A 53 -12.24 0.76 11.59
N ALA A 54 -11.27 0.07 10.97
CA ALA A 54 -11.31 -1.38 10.73
C ALA A 54 -10.96 -2.24 11.97
N GLY A 55 -10.95 -1.63 13.17
CA GLY A 55 -10.57 -2.28 14.43
C GLY A 55 -9.09 -2.69 14.51
N LEU A 56 -8.74 -3.39 15.58
CA LEU A 56 -7.34 -3.81 15.86
C LEU A 56 -6.79 -4.84 14.86
N TYR A 57 -7.66 -5.49 14.08
CA TYR A 57 -7.26 -6.52 13.13
C TYR A 57 -6.39 -5.95 12.01
N ASN A 58 -6.83 -4.86 11.37
CA ASN A 58 -6.09 -4.24 10.28
C ASN A 58 -4.78 -3.57 10.75
N LEU A 59 -4.71 -3.16 12.01
CA LEU A 59 -3.46 -2.69 12.63
C LEU A 59 -2.43 -3.83 12.75
N LYS A 60 -2.87 -5.05 13.07
CA LYS A 60 -2.00 -6.24 13.19
C LYS A 60 -1.68 -6.86 11.83
N PHE A 61 -2.63 -6.83 10.91
CA PHE A 61 -2.54 -7.39 9.56
C PHE A 61 -2.95 -6.33 8.53
N PRO A 62 -2.05 -5.39 8.19
CA PRO A 62 -2.34 -4.40 7.17
C PRO A 62 -2.47 -5.06 5.80
N ASP A 63 -3.22 -4.41 4.92
CA ASP A 63 -3.26 -4.77 3.51
C ASP A 63 -1.89 -4.51 2.89
N ARG A 64 -1.37 -5.46 2.12
CA ARG A 64 -0.07 -5.32 1.48
C ARG A 64 -0.30 -5.10 -0.01
N VAL A 65 0.24 -4.02 -0.54
CA VAL A 65 -0.02 -3.59 -1.91
C VAL A 65 1.29 -3.27 -2.60
N HIS A 66 1.50 -3.76 -3.82
CA HIS A 66 2.67 -3.37 -4.60
C HIS A 66 2.74 -1.85 -4.76
N ARG A 67 3.96 -1.33 -4.92
CA ARG A 67 4.17 0.09 -5.15
C ARG A 67 3.38 0.62 -6.35
N GLU A 68 3.32 -0.15 -7.43
CA GLU A 68 2.56 0.21 -8.63
C GLU A 68 1.04 0.17 -8.42
N CYS A 69 0.55 -0.73 -7.56
CA CYS A 69 -0.87 -0.90 -7.29
C CYS A 69 -1.44 0.11 -6.28
N ILE A 70 -0.59 0.86 -5.55
CA ILE A 70 -1.06 1.68 -4.43
C ILE A 70 -2.01 2.80 -4.87
N THR A 71 -1.73 3.40 -6.01
CA THR A 71 -2.53 4.52 -6.52
C THR A 71 -3.94 4.06 -6.84
N ASP A 72 -4.07 2.91 -7.50
CA ASP A 72 -5.38 2.33 -7.80
C ASP A 72 -6.09 1.91 -6.51
N TYR A 73 -5.40 1.18 -5.62
CA TYR A 73 -5.96 0.70 -4.36
C TYR A 73 -6.51 1.83 -3.46
N LEU A 74 -5.83 2.97 -3.40
CA LEU A 74 -6.28 4.13 -2.63
C LEU A 74 -7.46 4.86 -3.29
N ASN A 75 -7.58 4.81 -4.62
CA ASN A 75 -8.68 5.43 -5.35
C ASN A 75 -9.95 4.56 -5.38
N THR A 76 -9.82 3.27 -5.64
CA THR A 76 -10.92 2.31 -5.83
C THR A 76 -11.42 1.68 -4.53
N GLY A 77 -10.66 1.83 -3.44
CA GLY A 77 -11.10 1.38 -2.11
C GLY A 77 -10.62 -0.02 -1.73
N GLY A 78 -9.88 -0.71 -2.61
CA GLY A 78 -9.66 -2.16 -2.50
C GLY A 78 -10.90 -2.91 -3.02
N LYS A 79 -10.69 -4.07 -3.65
CA LYS A 79 -11.82 -4.94 -4.03
C LYS A 79 -12.46 -5.58 -2.82
#